data_AF-A0AAP2BSD3-F1
#
_entry.id   AF-A0AAP2BSD3-F1
#
_cell.length_a   1.000
_cell.length_b   1.000
_cell.length_c   1.000
_cell.angle_alpha   90.00
_cell.angle_beta   90.00
_cell.angle_gamma   90.00
#
_symmetry.space_group_name_H-M   'P 1'
#
loop_
_entity.id
_entity.type
_entity.pdbx_description
1 polymer ?
#
loop_
_entity_poly.entity_id
_entity_poly.type
_entity_poly.pdbx_seq_one_letter_code
_entity_poly.pdbx_strand_id
1 'polypeptide(L)'
;MTKSTITRELLEEWVAQFEEDGGCDATDRQLEALIRQSLEAMDSEPAAPVAEVVSIYGDHEAFGEREIRPLVGIQQMPYGTKLYRHAQ
;
A
#
# COMPACT_ATOMS: atom_id res chain seq x y z
N MET A 1 -13.13 -24.35 13.51
CA MET A 1 -13.34 -23.63 12.24
C MET A 1 -11.97 -23.34 11.67
N THR A 2 -11.61 -23.94 10.54
CA THR A 2 -10.40 -23.60 9.80
C THR A 2 -10.59 -22.21 9.22
N LYS A 3 -9.76 -21.25 9.64
CA LYS A 3 -9.78 -19.89 9.10
C LYS A 3 -9.20 -19.96 7.69
N SER A 4 -10.05 -20.09 6.68
CA SER A 4 -9.61 -20.00 5.28
C SER A 4 -9.13 -18.57 5.04
N THR A 5 -7.87 -18.40 4.71
CA THR A 5 -7.30 -17.10 4.35
C THR A 5 -7.88 -16.70 2.99
N ILE A 6 -8.67 -15.64 2.96
CA ILE A 6 -9.16 -15.05 1.71
C ILE A 6 -7.95 -14.43 0.99
N THR A 7 -7.74 -14.81 -0.27
CA THR A 7 -6.63 -14.33 -1.11
C THR A 7 -7.08 -13.18 -2.00
N ARG A 8 -6.12 -12.35 -2.46
CA ARG A 8 -6.37 -11.23 -3.39
C ARG A 8 -7.06 -11.69 -4.68
N GLU A 9 -6.57 -12.77 -5.26
CA GLU A 9 -7.11 -13.37 -6.49
C GLU A 9 -8.59 -13.76 -6.34
N LEU A 10 -8.98 -14.25 -5.17
CA LEU A 10 -10.37 -14.62 -4.88
C LEU A 10 -11.28 -13.40 -4.78
N LEU A 11 -10.79 -12.28 -4.23
CA LEU A 11 -11.55 -11.03 -4.17
C LEU A 11 -11.73 -10.42 -5.57
N GLU A 12 -10.70 -10.45 -6.41
CA GLU A 12 -10.76 -9.97 -7.80
C GLU A 12 -11.74 -10.79 -8.63
N GLU A 13 -11.76 -12.12 -8.47
CA GLU A 13 -12.73 -13.01 -9.11
C GLU A 13 -14.16 -12.68 -8.69
N TRP A 14 -14.41 -12.42 -7.41
CA TRP A 14 -15.75 -12.07 -6.92
C TRP A 14 -16.24 -10.74 -7.48
N VAL A 15 -15.38 -9.71 -7.59
CA VAL A 15 -15.76 -8.43 -8.23
C VAL A 15 -16.15 -8.64 -9.69
N ALA A 16 -15.36 -9.42 -10.44
CA ALA A 16 -15.65 -9.68 -11.86
C ALA A 16 -17.01 -10.38 -12.05
N GLN A 17 -17.38 -11.29 -11.14
CA GLN A 17 -18.66 -11.98 -11.18
C GLN A 17 -19.86 -11.04 -10.96
N PHE A 18 -19.71 -10.02 -10.09
CA PHE A 18 -20.75 -9.00 -9.87
C PHE A 18 -20.95 -8.07 -11.08
N GLU A 19 -19.93 -7.88 -11.92
CA GLU A 19 -20.03 -7.04 -13.13
C GLU A 19 -20.73 -7.76 -14.31
N GLU A 20 -20.69 -9.10 -14.35
CA GLU A 20 -21.28 -9.92 -15.42
C GLU A 20 -22.74 -10.29 -15.15
N ASP A 21 -23.09 -10.59 -13.89
CA ASP A 21 -24.44 -11.00 -13.50
C ASP A 21 -25.29 -9.74 -13.25
N GLY A 22 -25.90 -9.20 -14.31
CA GLY A 22 -26.66 -7.94 -14.31
C GLY A 22 -27.90 -7.86 -13.39
N GLY A 23 -28.04 -8.75 -12.41
CA GLY A 23 -29.02 -8.74 -11.34
C GLY A 23 -28.38 -8.44 -9.99
N CYS A 24 -28.06 -7.17 -9.75
CA CYS A 24 -27.43 -6.75 -8.50
C CYS A 24 -28.50 -6.11 -7.60
N ASP A 25 -28.95 -6.84 -6.58
CA ASP A 25 -29.85 -6.28 -5.56
C ASP A 25 -29.07 -5.33 -4.61
N ALA A 26 -29.76 -4.67 -3.67
CA ALA A 26 -29.10 -3.71 -2.77
C ALA A 26 -28.00 -4.36 -1.90
N THR A 27 -28.13 -5.65 -1.60
CA THR A 27 -27.19 -6.45 -0.81
C THR A 27 -25.94 -6.74 -1.62
N ASP A 28 -26.10 -7.08 -2.90
CA ASP A 28 -24.98 -7.36 -3.80
C ASP A 28 -24.08 -6.13 -3.97
N ARG A 29 -24.67 -4.94 -4.09
CA ARG A 29 -23.92 -3.67 -4.15
C ARG A 29 -23.13 -3.37 -2.87
N GLN A 30 -23.70 -3.71 -1.72
CA GLN A 30 -23.02 -3.53 -0.43
C GLN A 30 -21.85 -4.50 -0.29
N LEU A 31 -22.02 -5.74 -0.76
CA LEU A 31 -20.97 -6.75 -0.75
C LEU A 31 -19.83 -6.39 -1.71
N GLU A 32 -20.15 -5.94 -2.93
CA GLU A 32 -19.16 -5.45 -3.90
C GLU A 32 -18.35 -4.28 -3.33
N ALA A 33 -19.01 -3.30 -2.71
CA ALA A 33 -18.34 -2.15 -2.10
C ALA A 33 -17.37 -2.58 -0.97
N LEU A 34 -17.75 -3.58 -0.17
CA LEU A 34 -16.89 -4.11 0.90
C LEU A 34 -15.68 -4.87 0.33
N ILE A 35 -15.85 -5.62 -0.76
CA ILE A 35 -14.78 -6.35 -1.44
C ILE A 35 -13.78 -5.37 -2.06
N ARG A 36 -14.28 -4.33 -2.77
CA ARG A 36 -13.43 -3.26 -3.33
C ARG A 36 -12.66 -2.53 -2.23
N GLN A 37 -13.32 -2.17 -1.13
CA GLN A 37 -12.65 -1.57 0.03
C GLN A 37 -11.58 -2.48 0.63
N SER A 38 -11.81 -3.80 0.65
CA SER A 38 -10.84 -4.77 1.15
C SER A 38 -9.62 -4.87 0.22
N LEU A 39 -9.82 -4.86 -1.10
CA LEU A 39 -8.74 -4.79 -2.09
C LEU A 39 -7.94 -3.49 -1.97
N GLU A 40 -8.62 -2.35 -1.86
CA GLU A 40 -7.97 -1.05 -1.65
C GLU A 40 -7.17 -1.03 -0.35
N ALA A 41 -7.69 -1.64 0.73
CA ALA A 41 -6.96 -1.75 2.00
C ALA A 41 -5.71 -2.64 1.89
N MET A 42 -5.77 -3.73 1.11
CA MET A 42 -4.62 -4.58 0.81
C MET A 42 -3.57 -3.86 -0.05
N ASP A 43 -4.00 -3.01 -1.00
CA ASP A 43 -3.11 -2.18 -1.80
C ASP A 43 -2.62 -0.92 -1.03
N SER A 44 -3.29 -0.57 0.08
CA SER A 44 -2.95 0.57 0.96
C SER A 44 -2.10 0.20 2.17
N GLU A 45 -1.73 -1.08 2.31
CA GLU A 45 -0.37 -1.51 2.65
C GLU A 45 0.65 -0.36 2.63
N PRO A 46 0.95 0.42 3.70
CA PRO A 46 1.91 1.51 3.55
C PRO A 46 3.22 0.85 3.17
N ALA A 47 3.64 1.07 1.92
CA ALA A 47 4.87 0.52 1.40
C ALA A 47 5.95 0.85 2.42
N ALA A 48 6.59 -0.20 2.97
CA ALA A 48 7.57 -0.02 4.02
C ALA A 48 8.57 1.07 3.57
N PRO A 49 8.84 2.09 4.41
CA PRO A 49 9.66 3.21 3.98
C PRO A 49 11.02 2.67 3.51
N VAL A 50 11.41 3.02 2.29
CA VAL A 50 12.66 2.54 1.70
C VAL A 50 13.86 3.42 2.07
N ALA A 51 13.59 4.61 2.59
CA ALA A 51 14.58 5.53 3.10
C ALA A 51 13.94 6.50 4.11
N GLU A 52 14.76 7.02 5.01
CA GLU A 52 14.38 8.02 6.00
C GLU A 52 15.35 9.20 5.93
N VAL A 53 14.87 10.42 6.20
CA VAL A 53 15.73 11.59 6.35
C VAL A 53 16.07 11.76 7.81
N VAL A 54 17.33 11.54 8.18
CA VAL A 54 17.82 11.58 9.56
C VAL A 54 18.82 12.71 9.75
N SER A 55 18.97 13.17 11.00
CA SER A 55 20.02 14.10 11.40
C SER A 55 21.35 13.35 11.55
N ILE A 56 22.45 13.90 11.03
CA ILE A 56 23.78 13.30 11.23
C ILE A 56 24.24 13.40 12.70
N TYR A 57 23.67 14.34 13.46
CA TYR A 57 24.06 14.60 14.85
C TYR A 57 23.13 13.95 15.88
N GLY A 58 22.11 13.21 15.43
CA GLY A 58 21.16 12.52 16.30
C GLY A 58 20.10 13.41 16.95
N ASP A 59 20.30 14.74 16.98
CA ASP A 59 19.31 15.71 17.43
C ASP A 59 18.54 16.31 16.24
N HIS A 60 17.21 16.28 16.31
CA HIS A 60 16.30 16.77 15.26
C HIS A 60 16.13 18.30 15.27
N GLU A 61 16.45 18.97 16.38
CA GLU A 61 16.29 20.42 16.55
C GLU A 61 17.58 21.19 16.34
N ALA A 62 18.73 20.51 16.34
CA ALA A 62 20.00 21.11 15.96
C ALA A 62 20.03 21.31 14.44
N PHE A 63 19.99 22.56 13.98
CA PHE A 63 20.31 22.93 12.61
C PHE A 63 21.64 22.28 12.20
N GLY A 64 21.55 21.18 11.48
CA GLY A 64 22.65 20.30 11.15
C GLY A 64 22.34 19.58 9.86
N GLU A 65 23.39 19.13 9.18
CA GLU A 65 23.30 18.44 7.91
C GLU A 65 22.37 17.21 8.06
N ARG A 66 21.55 16.96 7.03
CA ARG A 66 20.60 15.84 7.00
C ARG A 66 21.09 14.83 5.98
N GLU A 67 21.00 13.55 6.32
CA GLU A 67 21.31 12.46 5.40
C GLU A 67 20.04 11.68 5.06
N ILE A 68 20.00 11.10 3.85
CA ILE A 68 19.01 10.10 3.49
C ILE A 68 19.62 8.75 3.83
N ARG A 69 19.00 8.02 4.77
CA ARG A 69 19.39 6.68 5.16
C ARG A 69 18.51 5.66 4.44
N PRO A 70 19.04 4.87 3.50
CA PRO A 70 18.32 3.74 2.93
C PRO A 70 17.99 2.71 4.02
N LEU A 71 16.72 2.30 4.10
CA LEU A 71 16.25 1.26 5.02
C LEU A 71 16.27 -0.13 4.36
N VAL A 72 16.44 -0.15 3.04
CA VAL A 72 16.65 -1.37 2.25
C VAL A 72 18.04 -1.32 1.61
N GLY A 73 18.64 -2.49 1.37
CA GLY A 73 19.93 -2.56 0.69
C GLY A 73 19.89 -1.86 -0.67
N ILE A 74 20.83 -0.94 -0.92
CA ILE A 74 20.80 -0.06 -2.11
C ILE A 74 20.78 -0.81 -3.45
N GLN A 75 21.31 -2.04 -3.49
CA GLN A 75 21.28 -2.90 -4.67
C GLN A 75 19.86 -3.38 -5.03
N GLN A 76 18.92 -3.34 -4.09
CA GLN A 76 17.51 -3.65 -4.32
C GLN A 76 16.75 -2.45 -4.90
N MET A 77 17.35 -1.25 -4.90
CA MET A 77 16.78 -0.08 -5.56
C MET A 77 17.21 -0.08 -7.03
N PRO A 78 16.27 -0.11 -8.00
CA PRO A 78 16.61 -0.03 -9.41
C PRO A 78 17.40 1.25 -9.72
N TYR A 79 18.30 1.17 -10.71
CA TYR A 79 19.01 2.35 -11.20
C TYR A 79 18.02 3.43 -11.64
N GLY A 80 18.28 4.68 -11.25
CA GLY A 80 17.39 5.80 -11.56
C GLY A 80 16.18 5.94 -10.65
N THR A 81 16.10 5.20 -9.53
CA THR A 81 15.11 5.43 -8.46
C THR A 81 15.15 6.90 -8.02
N LYS A 82 13.99 7.57 -8.03
CA LYS A 82 13.84 8.98 -7.64
C LYS A 82 13.06 9.08 -6.33
N LEU A 83 13.57 9.87 -5.39
CA LEU A 83 12.88 10.20 -4.15
C LEU A 83 12.17 11.55 -4.33
N TYR A 84 10.87 11.56 -4.12
CA TYR A 84 10.04 12.75 -4.28
C TYR A 84 9.67 13.30 -2.90
N ARG A 85 9.75 14.63 -2.76
CA ARG A 85 9.17 15.30 -1.59
C ARG A 85 7.65 15.33 -1.71
N HIS A 86 6.95 15.31 -0.58
CA HIS A 86 5.53 15.63 -0.58
C HIS A 86 5.34 17.08 -1.06
N ALA A 87 4.43 17.30 -2.00
CA ALA A 87 3.99 18.64 -2.37
C ALA A 87 3.05 19.13 -1.26
N GLN A 88 3.49 20.12 -0.48
CA GLN A 88 2.62 20.85 0.45
C GLN A 88 1.76 21.85 -0.33
#